data_AF-A0A6C0I9F4-F1
#
_entry.id   AF-A0A6C0I9F4-F1
#
_cell.length_a   1.000
_cell.length_b   1.000
_cell.length_c   1.000
_cell.angle_alpha   90.00
_cell.angle_beta   90.00
_cell.angle_gamma   90.00
#
_symmetry.space_group_name_H-M   'P 1'
#
loop_
_entity.id
_entity.type
_entity.pdbx_description
1 polymer ?
#
loop_
_entity_poly.entity_id
_entity_poly.type
_entity_poly.pdbx_seq_one_letter_code
_entity_poly.pdbx_strand_id
1 'polypeptide(L)'
;MREIDDGFKRQDEFLEFLVKGHKEEEKMEEVVREEEVSSSEAKEQEIREAVVKVEEKFEDKYLQKFKAFKNEYSFTENELKIEQEKYEELKTVFTNNKAKEIEDITWKITKLQRILNCVTFDENGKMIDVSENGTRLLTRYYDIEEEYEDNPDNYMLSDLFGELSEILTETQQKLKEQEDQIVSDSDFKEQAYQYMLKNKLDGYINNYINEMTPLGNVYMRYNNSKKSFEYYSNNTIPYRYLEPVGRKFVLTYFCKPLFIDIEDELKKAQVKKDDKKAEEKDRKENDKNGNDRKDVFAKMKSYNNTTQEMSKMGKQNVLPPQIKANLPNVNTSSGADDMLLKENSNRYTWEGRLANMNLLKKVDRKTVDKTYAMSFAEFKRLRQQQIN
;
A
#
# COMPACT_ATOMS: atom_id res chain seq x y z
N MET A 1 67.16 -82.73 -29.93
CA MET A 1 65.94 -81.98 -29.53
C MET A 1 66.21 -81.12 -28.30
N ARG A 2 67.13 -80.15 -28.36
CA ARG A 2 67.38 -79.23 -27.22
C ARG A 2 67.97 -77.86 -27.60
N GLU A 3 67.97 -77.51 -28.89
CA GLU A 3 68.52 -76.23 -29.39
C GLU A 3 67.49 -75.41 -30.20
N ILE A 4 66.26 -75.92 -30.38
CA ILE A 4 65.16 -75.19 -31.06
C ILE A 4 64.30 -74.42 -30.04
N ASP A 5 64.39 -74.74 -28.75
CA ASP A 5 63.55 -74.17 -27.68
C ASP A 5 64.08 -72.84 -27.10
N ASP A 6 65.39 -72.57 -27.20
CA ASP A 6 66.02 -71.35 -26.65
C ASP A 6 65.96 -70.14 -27.60
N GLY A 7 65.53 -70.36 -28.86
CA GLY A 7 65.29 -69.30 -29.85
C GLY A 7 63.91 -68.65 -29.69
N PHE A 8 62.89 -69.46 -29.35
CA PHE A 8 61.53 -68.97 -29.12
C PHE A 8 61.40 -68.16 -27.83
N LYS A 9 62.05 -68.60 -26.73
CA LYS A 9 62.08 -67.83 -25.47
C LYS A 9 62.67 -66.44 -25.60
N ARG A 10 63.73 -66.28 -26.41
CA ARG A 10 64.37 -64.97 -26.63
C ARG A 10 63.54 -64.03 -27.49
N GLN A 11 62.69 -64.56 -28.38
CA GLN A 11 61.75 -63.75 -29.15
C GLN A 11 60.54 -63.34 -28.32
N ASP A 12 60.05 -64.22 -27.44
CA ASP A 12 58.97 -63.91 -26.50
C ASP A 12 59.39 -62.84 -25.47
N GLU A 13 60.60 -62.93 -24.91
CA GLU A 13 61.12 -61.90 -23.99
C GLU A 13 61.29 -60.52 -24.66
N PHE A 14 61.65 -60.50 -25.95
CA PHE A 14 61.77 -59.25 -26.71
C PHE A 14 60.41 -58.65 -27.07
N LEU A 15 59.43 -59.49 -27.42
CA LEU A 15 58.03 -59.06 -27.61
C LEU A 15 57.42 -58.53 -26.31
N GLU A 16 57.69 -59.20 -25.18
CA GLU A 16 57.22 -58.76 -23.87
C GLU A 16 57.84 -57.40 -23.46
N PHE A 17 59.12 -57.18 -23.78
CA PHE A 17 59.79 -55.89 -23.60
C PHE A 17 59.18 -54.77 -24.47
N LEU A 18 58.91 -55.04 -25.74
CA LEU A 18 58.28 -54.07 -26.66
C LEU A 18 56.85 -53.72 -26.23
N VAL A 19 56.06 -54.71 -25.81
CA VAL A 19 54.70 -54.50 -25.29
C VAL A 19 54.71 -53.69 -23.99
N LYS A 20 55.72 -53.88 -23.15
CA LYS A 20 55.88 -53.13 -21.89
C LYS A 20 56.27 -51.68 -22.13
N GLY A 21 57.17 -51.43 -23.09
CA GLY A 21 57.54 -50.07 -23.52
C GLY A 21 56.35 -49.31 -24.12
N HIS A 22 55.56 -49.94 -24.98
CA HIS A 22 54.36 -49.32 -25.56
C HIS A 22 53.30 -48.98 -24.51
N LYS A 23 53.12 -49.84 -23.49
CA LYS A 23 52.20 -49.56 -22.36
C LYS A 23 52.69 -48.44 -21.45
N GLU A 24 53.99 -48.21 -21.36
CA GLU A 24 54.55 -47.10 -20.59
C GLU A 24 54.43 -45.78 -21.37
N GLU A 25 54.62 -45.79 -22.69
CA GLU A 25 54.35 -44.62 -23.55
C GLU A 25 52.86 -44.24 -23.58
N GLU A 26 51.95 -45.21 -23.71
CA GLU A 26 50.50 -44.96 -23.66
C GLU A 26 50.07 -44.34 -22.32
N LYS A 27 50.64 -44.82 -21.19
CA LYS A 27 50.39 -44.23 -19.88
C LYS A 27 50.94 -42.82 -19.74
N MET A 28 52.10 -42.53 -20.32
CA MET A 28 52.68 -41.19 -20.29
C MET A 28 51.86 -40.21 -21.14
N GLU A 29 51.37 -40.63 -22.30
CA GLU A 29 50.46 -39.82 -23.11
C GLU A 29 49.10 -39.60 -22.43
N GLU A 30 48.57 -40.58 -21.70
CA GLU A 30 47.32 -40.45 -20.97
C GLU A 30 47.45 -39.45 -19.80
N VAL A 31 48.56 -39.49 -19.05
CA VAL A 31 48.84 -38.52 -17.98
C VAL A 31 49.04 -37.10 -18.52
N VAL A 32 49.74 -36.94 -19.66
CA VAL A 32 49.90 -35.61 -20.29
C VAL A 32 48.57 -35.07 -20.81
N ARG A 33 47.71 -35.92 -21.38
CA ARG A 33 46.35 -35.52 -21.80
C ARG A 33 45.47 -35.15 -20.60
N GLU A 34 45.54 -35.89 -19.49
CA GLU A 34 44.77 -35.56 -18.28
C GLU A 34 45.25 -34.25 -17.63
N GLU A 35 46.56 -33.97 -17.61
CA GLU A 35 47.10 -32.70 -17.10
C GLU A 35 46.75 -31.50 -18.01
N GLU A 36 46.76 -31.68 -19.34
CA GLU A 36 46.34 -30.64 -20.28
C GLU A 36 44.84 -30.36 -20.22
N VAL A 37 44.01 -31.40 -20.07
CA VAL A 37 42.55 -31.25 -19.88
C VAL A 37 42.25 -30.57 -18.55
N SER A 38 42.90 -30.99 -17.45
CA SER A 38 42.76 -30.36 -16.13
C SER A 38 43.21 -28.89 -16.12
N SER A 39 44.30 -28.56 -16.80
CA SER A 39 44.79 -27.17 -16.94
C SER A 39 43.84 -26.31 -17.78
N SER A 40 43.24 -26.88 -18.83
CA SER A 40 42.29 -26.19 -19.70
C SER A 40 40.94 -25.96 -19.01
N GLU A 41 40.44 -26.94 -18.26
CA GLU A 41 39.19 -26.84 -17.50
C GLU A 41 39.32 -25.85 -16.33
N ALA A 42 40.47 -25.83 -15.64
CA ALA A 42 40.75 -24.86 -14.57
C ALA A 42 40.85 -23.42 -15.12
N LYS A 43 41.50 -23.22 -16.28
CA LYS A 43 41.55 -21.92 -16.95
C LYS A 43 40.19 -21.51 -17.50
N GLU A 44 39.38 -22.45 -17.99
CA GLU A 44 38.03 -22.17 -18.48
C GLU A 44 37.05 -21.89 -17.32
N GLN A 45 37.23 -22.52 -16.16
CA GLN A 45 36.51 -22.18 -14.92
C GLN A 45 36.93 -20.81 -14.38
N GLU A 46 38.22 -20.48 -14.35
CA GLU A 46 38.69 -19.14 -13.98
C GLU A 46 38.20 -18.07 -14.95
N ILE A 47 38.14 -18.35 -16.26
CA ILE A 47 37.58 -17.43 -17.26
C ILE A 47 36.06 -17.31 -17.09
N ARG A 48 35.33 -18.40 -16.78
CA ARG A 48 33.88 -18.36 -16.51
C ARG A 48 33.54 -17.64 -15.21
N GLU A 49 34.36 -17.76 -14.17
CA GLU A 49 34.22 -16.99 -12.91
C GLU A 49 34.66 -15.53 -13.08
N ALA A 50 35.66 -15.25 -13.91
CA ALA A 50 36.12 -13.88 -14.19
C ALA A 50 35.19 -13.11 -15.15
N VAL A 51 34.48 -13.77 -16.05
CA VAL A 51 33.54 -13.15 -17.01
C VAL A 51 32.20 -12.74 -16.36
N VAL A 52 31.92 -13.14 -15.11
CA VAL A 52 30.69 -12.75 -14.38
C VAL A 52 30.98 -11.90 -13.13
N LYS A 53 32.07 -11.13 -13.14
CA LYS A 53 32.17 -9.87 -12.39
C LYS A 53 32.22 -8.71 -13.37
N VAL A 54 31.15 -8.55 -14.15
CA VAL A 54 30.81 -7.19 -14.60
C VAL A 54 30.69 -6.37 -13.33
N GLU A 55 31.48 -5.30 -13.18
CA GLU A 55 31.32 -4.34 -12.09
C GLU A 55 29.91 -3.72 -12.23
N GLU A 56 28.92 -4.40 -11.68
CA GLU A 56 27.54 -3.92 -11.63
C GLU A 56 27.57 -2.63 -10.82
N LYS A 57 27.18 -1.52 -11.44
CA LYS A 57 27.02 -0.27 -10.71
C LYS A 57 26.03 -0.52 -9.59
N PHE A 58 26.34 -0.02 -8.40
CA PHE A 58 25.45 -0.19 -7.24
C PHE A 58 24.00 0.28 -7.53
N GLU A 59 23.84 1.26 -8.42
CA GLU A 59 22.54 1.79 -8.88
C GLU A 59 21.67 0.74 -9.60
N ASP A 60 22.29 -0.23 -10.27
CA ASP A 60 21.62 -1.29 -11.02
C ASP A 60 21.32 -2.52 -10.14
N LYS A 61 21.91 -2.55 -8.94
CA LYS A 61 21.73 -3.64 -8.00
C LYS A 61 20.24 -3.86 -7.72
N TYR A 62 19.84 -5.13 -7.76
CA TYR A 62 18.47 -5.60 -7.59
C TYR A 62 17.48 -5.20 -8.70
N LEU A 63 17.87 -4.43 -9.71
CA LEU A 63 16.96 -3.93 -10.75
C LEU A 63 16.36 -5.06 -11.58
N GLN A 64 17.17 -6.00 -12.06
CA GLN A 64 16.69 -7.14 -12.85
C GLN A 64 15.73 -8.04 -12.06
N LYS A 65 16.08 -8.34 -10.81
CA LYS A 65 15.23 -9.13 -9.89
C LYS A 65 13.93 -8.41 -9.59
N PHE A 66 13.98 -7.09 -9.38
CA PHE A 66 12.82 -6.25 -9.15
C PHE A 66 11.88 -6.22 -10.36
N LYS A 67 12.41 -6.10 -11.58
CA LYS A 67 11.62 -6.13 -12.83
C LYS A 67 10.93 -7.48 -13.02
N ALA A 68 11.61 -8.60 -12.74
CA ALA A 68 11.04 -9.94 -12.83
C ALA A 68 10.01 -10.27 -11.72
N PHE A 69 10.03 -9.55 -10.60
CA PHE A 69 9.17 -9.81 -9.45
C PHE A 69 7.73 -9.35 -9.69
N LYS A 70 6.73 -10.11 -9.24
CA LYS A 70 5.30 -9.79 -9.45
C LYS A 70 4.89 -8.54 -8.65
N ASN A 71 4.09 -7.67 -9.26
CA ASN A 71 3.62 -6.44 -8.62
C ASN A 71 2.31 -6.66 -7.86
N GLU A 72 2.31 -7.60 -6.92
CA GLU A 72 1.14 -7.98 -6.14
C GLU A 72 1.53 -8.14 -4.67
N TYR A 73 0.59 -7.89 -3.77
CA TYR A 73 0.77 -8.24 -2.36
C TYR A 73 0.54 -9.74 -2.18
N SER A 74 1.51 -10.43 -1.58
CA SER A 74 1.33 -11.82 -1.18
C SER A 74 0.74 -11.87 0.24
N PHE A 75 -0.44 -12.46 0.40
CA PHE A 75 -1.11 -12.59 1.70
C PHE A 75 -0.93 -13.99 2.29
N THR A 76 -0.74 -14.04 3.59
CA THR A 76 -0.71 -15.27 4.39
C THR A 76 -2.13 -15.72 4.72
N GLU A 77 -2.29 -17.00 5.07
CA GLU A 77 -3.59 -17.55 5.48
C GLU A 77 -4.22 -16.80 6.66
N ASN A 78 -3.40 -16.30 7.59
CA ASN A 78 -3.89 -15.52 8.72
C ASN A 78 -4.42 -14.14 8.29
N GLU A 79 -3.78 -13.49 7.32
CA GLU A 79 -4.25 -12.20 6.79
C GLU A 79 -5.58 -12.36 6.03
N LEU A 80 -5.72 -13.44 5.26
CA LEU A 80 -6.99 -13.77 4.59
C LEU A 80 -8.12 -14.07 5.59
N LYS A 81 -7.81 -14.69 6.73
CA LYS A 81 -8.78 -14.86 7.83
C LYS A 81 -9.21 -13.52 8.41
N ILE A 82 -8.27 -12.60 8.64
CA ILE A 82 -8.57 -11.25 9.14
C ILE A 82 -9.47 -10.49 8.15
N GLU A 83 -9.22 -10.62 6.86
CA GLU A 83 -10.09 -10.04 5.82
C GLU A 83 -11.52 -10.60 5.90
N GLN A 84 -11.67 -11.93 6.00
CA GLN A 84 -12.98 -12.56 6.12
C GLN A 84 -13.70 -12.18 7.41
N GLU A 85 -13.00 -12.20 8.55
CA GLU A 85 -13.55 -11.76 9.84
C GLU A 85 -14.02 -10.31 9.78
N LYS A 86 -13.24 -9.44 9.13
CA LYS A 86 -13.62 -8.04 8.98
C LYS A 86 -14.81 -7.83 8.06
N TYR A 87 -14.90 -8.60 6.98
CA TYR A 87 -16.05 -8.60 6.09
C TYR A 87 -17.35 -8.98 6.86
N GLU A 88 -17.31 -10.06 7.64
CA GLU A 88 -18.48 -10.49 8.44
C GLU A 88 -18.84 -9.47 9.53
N GLU A 89 -17.85 -8.86 10.18
CA GLU A 89 -18.07 -7.79 11.15
C GLU A 89 -18.79 -6.59 10.51
N LEU A 90 -18.28 -6.10 9.37
CA LEU A 90 -18.86 -4.96 8.66
C LEU A 90 -20.29 -5.24 8.22
N LYS A 91 -20.55 -6.43 7.70
CA LYS A 91 -21.87 -6.87 7.29
C LYS A 91 -22.84 -6.91 8.47
N THR A 92 -22.40 -7.49 9.58
CA THR A 92 -23.21 -7.60 10.81
C THR A 92 -23.51 -6.23 11.41
N VAL A 93 -22.53 -5.33 11.45
CA VAL A 93 -22.71 -3.96 11.94
C VAL A 93 -23.70 -3.20 11.05
N PHE A 94 -23.56 -3.32 9.73
CA PHE A 94 -24.47 -2.69 8.79
C PHE A 94 -25.91 -3.19 8.96
N THR A 95 -26.12 -4.51 8.99
CA THR A 95 -27.46 -5.08 9.16
C THR A 95 -28.09 -4.71 10.49
N ASN A 96 -27.30 -4.70 11.57
CA ASN A 96 -27.79 -4.33 12.90
C ASN A 96 -28.15 -2.85 13.01
N ASN A 97 -27.32 -1.97 12.43
CA ASN A 97 -27.62 -0.53 12.41
C ASN A 97 -28.86 -0.25 11.57
N LYS A 98 -28.96 -0.83 10.37
CA LYS A 98 -30.14 -0.72 9.52
C LYS A 98 -31.40 -1.22 10.23
N ALA A 99 -31.34 -2.37 10.90
CA ALA A 99 -32.48 -2.91 11.64
C ALA A 99 -32.93 -1.98 12.78
N LYS A 100 -31.98 -1.41 13.53
CA LYS A 100 -32.28 -0.43 14.60
C LYS A 100 -32.90 0.85 14.06
N GLU A 101 -32.35 1.40 12.97
CA GLU A 101 -32.89 2.61 12.36
C GLU A 101 -34.31 2.39 11.83
N ILE A 102 -34.57 1.23 11.21
CA ILE A 102 -35.91 0.84 10.78
C ILE A 102 -36.86 0.70 11.98
N GLU A 103 -36.41 0.06 13.07
CA GLU A 103 -37.21 -0.09 14.29
C GLU A 103 -37.58 1.26 14.89
N ASP A 104 -36.62 2.18 15.02
CA ASP A 104 -36.83 3.53 15.54
C ASP A 104 -37.80 4.35 14.68
N ILE A 105 -37.67 4.27 13.35
CA ILE A 105 -38.57 4.94 12.40
C ILE A 105 -39.97 4.33 12.48
N THR A 106 -40.08 3.00 12.54
CA THR A 106 -41.36 2.28 12.65
C THR A 106 -42.07 2.63 13.95
N TRP A 107 -41.33 2.74 15.06
CA TRP A 107 -41.88 3.17 16.34
C TRP A 107 -42.42 4.59 16.27
N LYS A 108 -41.69 5.53 15.64
CA LYS A 108 -42.15 6.91 15.42
C LYS A 108 -43.42 6.94 14.58
N ILE A 109 -43.48 6.19 13.47
CA ILE A 109 -44.66 6.07 12.61
C ILE A 109 -45.86 5.57 13.42
N THR A 110 -45.67 4.51 14.21
CA THR A 110 -46.74 3.93 15.04
C THR A 110 -47.27 4.93 16.07
N LYS A 111 -46.37 5.71 16.69
CA LYS A 111 -46.74 6.78 17.64
C LYS A 111 -47.57 7.87 16.95
N LEU A 112 -47.14 8.34 15.78
CA LEU A 112 -47.83 9.37 14.99
C LEU A 112 -49.19 8.89 14.51
N GLN A 113 -49.27 7.67 13.97
CA GLN A 113 -50.52 7.05 13.53
C GLN A 113 -51.52 6.88 14.68
N ARG A 114 -51.04 6.52 15.88
CA ARG A 114 -51.89 6.44 17.07
C ARG A 114 -52.55 7.78 17.41
N ILE A 115 -51.84 8.91 17.22
CA ILE A 115 -52.37 10.25 17.46
C ILE A 115 -53.39 10.62 16.35
N LEU A 116 -53.04 10.38 15.08
CA LEU A 116 -53.91 10.70 13.94
C LEU A 116 -55.20 9.88 13.90
N ASN A 117 -55.18 8.62 14.34
CA ASN A 117 -56.37 7.77 14.41
C ASN A 117 -57.42 8.25 15.43
N CYS A 118 -57.08 9.23 16.27
CA CYS A 118 -58.01 9.84 17.22
C CYS A 118 -58.86 10.98 16.62
N VAL A 119 -58.69 11.28 15.33
CA VAL A 119 -59.38 12.35 14.60
C VAL A 119 -60.38 11.77 13.59
N THR A 120 -61.54 12.41 13.48
CA THR A 120 -62.56 12.11 12.45
C THR A 120 -62.64 13.25 11.43
N PHE A 121 -62.76 12.88 10.16
CA PHE A 121 -62.84 13.81 9.02
C PHE A 121 -64.16 13.65 8.27
N ASP A 122 -64.67 14.74 7.69
CA ASP A 122 -65.85 14.73 6.83
C ASP A 122 -65.54 14.26 5.41
N GLU A 123 -66.59 14.14 4.61
CA GLU A 123 -66.53 13.74 3.20
C GLU A 123 -65.66 14.68 2.34
N ASN A 124 -65.40 15.91 2.82
CA ASN A 124 -64.58 16.92 2.17
C ASN A 124 -63.16 17.02 2.77
N GLY A 125 -62.79 16.13 3.70
CA GLY A 125 -61.48 16.09 4.36
C GLY A 125 -61.31 17.13 5.49
N LYS A 126 -62.39 17.78 5.93
CA LYS A 126 -62.36 18.71 7.06
C LYS A 126 -62.53 17.95 8.38
N MET A 127 -61.71 18.30 9.37
CA MET A 127 -61.82 17.73 10.72
C MET A 127 -63.21 18.01 11.31
N ILE A 128 -63.92 16.96 11.73
CA ILE A 128 -65.25 17.04 12.37
C ILE A 128 -65.11 17.02 13.88
N ASP A 129 -64.39 16.03 14.41
CA ASP A 129 -64.31 15.77 15.84
C ASP A 129 -62.98 15.10 16.19
N VAL A 130 -62.47 15.40 17.38
CA VAL A 130 -61.24 14.84 17.94
C VAL A 130 -61.59 14.25 19.29
N SER A 131 -61.29 12.96 19.49
CA SER A 131 -61.49 12.35 20.80
C SER A 131 -60.66 13.07 21.88
N GLU A 132 -61.19 13.17 23.10
CA GLU A 132 -60.50 13.79 24.25
C GLU A 132 -59.10 13.20 24.48
N ASN A 133 -58.95 11.89 24.27
CA ASN A 133 -57.66 11.19 24.31
C ASN A 133 -56.72 11.62 23.17
N GLY A 134 -57.24 11.93 21.99
CA GLY A 134 -56.50 12.49 20.86
C GLY A 134 -55.92 13.87 21.16
N THR A 135 -56.74 14.76 21.72
CA THR A 135 -56.30 16.11 22.14
C THR A 135 -55.18 16.02 23.17
N ARG A 136 -55.32 15.16 24.18
CA ARG A 136 -54.27 14.94 25.19
C ARG A 136 -52.99 14.36 24.61
N LEU A 137 -53.08 13.39 23.70
CA LEU A 137 -51.89 12.80 23.07
C LEU A 137 -51.18 13.80 22.16
N LEU A 138 -51.93 14.69 21.49
CA LEU A 138 -51.40 15.76 20.65
C LEU A 138 -50.68 16.81 21.49
N THR A 139 -51.32 17.33 22.53
CA THR A 139 -50.71 18.34 23.41
C THR A 139 -49.47 17.79 24.10
N ARG A 140 -49.47 16.51 24.49
CA ARG A 140 -48.26 15.82 24.99
C ARG A 140 -47.15 15.70 23.96
N TYR A 141 -47.50 15.48 22.69
CA TYR A 141 -46.50 15.32 21.64
C TYR A 141 -45.75 16.62 21.37
N TYR A 142 -46.47 17.76 21.42
CA TYR A 142 -45.90 19.10 21.26
C TYR A 142 -45.43 19.75 22.56
N ASP A 143 -45.60 19.07 23.70
CA ASP A 143 -45.24 19.56 25.04
C ASP A 143 -45.99 20.85 25.44
N ILE A 144 -47.28 20.93 25.10
CA ILE A 144 -48.17 22.08 25.34
C ILE A 144 -49.38 21.72 26.23
N GLU A 145 -49.30 20.64 27.02
CA GLU A 145 -50.41 20.20 27.89
C GLU A 145 -50.91 21.32 28.81
N GLU A 146 -49.99 21.98 29.55
CA GLU A 146 -50.33 23.04 30.51
C GLU A 146 -50.88 24.30 29.81
N GLU A 147 -50.24 24.73 28.72
CA GLU A 147 -50.62 25.94 27.99
C GLU A 147 -52.00 25.79 27.31
N TYR A 148 -52.30 24.58 26.84
CA TYR A 148 -53.57 24.26 26.22
C TYR A 148 -54.72 24.16 27.24
N GLU A 149 -54.45 23.65 28.45
CA GLU A 149 -55.44 23.64 29.54
C GLU A 149 -55.82 25.05 29.99
N ASP A 150 -54.85 25.98 30.04
CA ASP A 150 -55.08 27.37 30.44
C ASP A 150 -55.81 28.19 29.36
N ASN A 151 -55.42 28.04 28.08
CA ASN A 151 -55.97 28.84 26.97
C ASN A 151 -56.12 28.00 25.68
N PRO A 152 -57.15 27.13 25.57
CA PRO A 152 -57.32 26.24 24.41
C PRO A 152 -57.59 27.00 23.11
N ASP A 153 -58.20 28.18 23.16
CA ASP A 153 -58.52 29.02 21.99
C ASP A 153 -57.27 29.55 21.26
N ASN A 154 -56.09 29.53 21.89
CA ASN A 154 -54.83 29.95 21.27
C ASN A 154 -54.27 28.91 20.29
N TYR A 155 -54.78 27.67 20.30
CA TYR A 155 -54.24 26.57 19.51
C TYR A 155 -55.29 26.03 18.52
N MET A 156 -54.97 26.11 17.23
CA MET A 156 -55.79 25.52 16.19
C MET A 156 -55.45 24.04 16.00
N LEU A 157 -56.24 23.14 16.62
CA LEU A 157 -56.01 21.69 16.52
C LEU A 157 -55.88 21.19 15.07
N SER A 158 -56.66 21.77 14.15
CA SER A 158 -56.56 21.49 12.71
C SER A 158 -55.13 21.66 12.17
N ASP A 159 -54.45 22.74 12.58
CA ASP A 159 -53.09 23.07 12.12
C ASP A 159 -52.08 22.10 12.75
N LEU A 160 -52.19 21.84 14.07
CA LEU A 160 -51.32 20.89 14.78
C LEU A 160 -51.41 19.45 14.23
N PHE A 161 -52.61 19.00 13.86
CA PHE A 161 -52.79 17.69 13.20
C PHE A 161 -52.33 17.70 11.74
N GLY A 162 -52.45 18.84 11.04
CA GLY A 162 -51.89 19.04 9.71
C GLY A 162 -50.38 18.88 9.70
N GLU A 163 -49.69 19.57 10.61
CA GLU A 163 -48.24 19.43 10.84
C GLU A 163 -47.86 17.98 11.18
N LEU A 164 -48.64 17.31 12.05
CA LEU A 164 -48.37 15.94 12.45
C LEU A 164 -48.53 14.94 11.28
N SER A 165 -49.46 15.21 10.37
CA SER A 165 -49.65 14.46 9.13
C SER A 165 -48.46 14.64 8.18
N GLU A 166 -47.95 15.87 8.03
CA GLU A 166 -46.75 16.15 7.23
C GLU A 166 -45.53 15.40 7.80
N ILE A 167 -45.31 15.48 9.11
CA ILE A 167 -44.24 14.74 9.81
C ILE A 167 -44.39 13.22 9.58
N LEU A 168 -45.62 12.67 9.61
CA LEU A 168 -45.84 11.27 9.31
C LEU A 168 -45.42 10.92 7.88
N THR A 169 -45.81 11.73 6.89
CA THR A 169 -45.42 11.49 5.48
C THR A 169 -43.90 11.55 5.29
N GLU A 170 -43.22 12.52 5.89
CA GLU A 170 -41.76 12.59 5.88
C GLU A 170 -41.10 11.37 6.54
N THR A 171 -41.66 10.92 7.66
CA THR A 171 -41.13 9.76 8.40
C THR A 171 -41.34 8.46 7.62
N GLN A 172 -42.46 8.31 6.94
CA GLN A 172 -42.72 7.20 6.02
C GLN A 172 -41.80 7.22 4.80
N GLN A 173 -41.48 8.41 4.27
CA GLN A 173 -40.52 8.56 3.19
C GLN A 173 -39.11 8.14 3.63
N LYS A 174 -38.68 8.56 4.83
CA LYS A 174 -37.40 8.13 5.44
C LYS A 174 -37.33 6.61 5.66
N LEU A 175 -38.45 5.97 6.01
CA LEU A 175 -38.52 4.50 6.13
C LEU A 175 -38.21 3.83 4.79
N LYS A 176 -38.84 4.29 3.71
CA LYS A 176 -38.61 3.73 2.37
C LYS A 176 -37.16 3.92 1.92
N GLU A 177 -36.58 5.09 2.14
CA GLU A 177 -35.17 5.38 1.81
C GLU A 177 -34.21 4.43 2.54
N GLN A 178 -34.49 4.13 3.80
CA GLN A 178 -33.72 3.18 4.61
C GLN A 178 -33.90 1.74 4.12
N GLU A 179 -35.13 1.32 3.78
CA GLU A 179 -35.41 0.01 3.22
C GLU A 179 -34.67 -0.19 1.88
N ASP A 180 -34.71 0.81 1.01
CA ASP A 180 -34.07 0.82 -0.31
C ASP A 180 -32.54 0.97 -0.26
N GLN A 181 -31.97 1.31 0.90
CA GLN A 181 -30.52 1.38 1.09
C GLN A 181 -29.90 -0.02 0.99
N ILE A 182 -29.35 -0.35 -0.18
CA ILE A 182 -28.63 -1.57 -0.46
C ILE A 182 -27.15 -1.21 -0.63
N VAL A 183 -26.30 -1.70 0.27
CA VAL A 183 -24.85 -1.67 0.07
C VAL A 183 -24.45 -2.92 -0.67
N SER A 184 -23.63 -2.77 -1.71
CA SER A 184 -23.22 -3.90 -2.53
C SER A 184 -22.23 -4.79 -1.79
N ASP A 185 -22.26 -6.08 -2.08
CA ASP A 185 -21.32 -7.05 -1.50
C ASP A 185 -19.85 -6.72 -1.86
N SER A 186 -19.62 -6.07 -3.00
CA SER A 186 -18.28 -5.63 -3.38
C SER A 186 -17.74 -4.52 -2.49
N ASP A 187 -18.58 -3.62 -1.99
CA ASP A 187 -18.14 -2.50 -1.15
C ASP A 187 -17.60 -3.02 0.19
N PHE A 188 -18.27 -4.02 0.78
CA PHE A 188 -17.80 -4.66 2.01
C PHE A 188 -16.48 -5.41 1.81
N LYS A 189 -16.34 -6.13 0.69
CA LYS A 189 -15.10 -6.82 0.33
C LYS A 189 -13.95 -5.83 0.12
N GLU A 190 -14.20 -4.73 -0.58
CA GLU A 190 -13.18 -3.70 -0.80
C GLU A 190 -12.77 -3.06 0.53
N GLN A 191 -13.71 -2.71 1.41
CA GLN A 191 -13.39 -2.16 2.73
C GLN A 191 -12.60 -3.14 3.61
N ALA A 192 -12.99 -4.42 3.62
CA ALA A 192 -12.28 -5.46 4.35
C ALA A 192 -10.86 -5.65 3.81
N TYR A 193 -10.69 -5.69 2.49
CA TYR A 193 -9.39 -5.77 1.83
C TYR A 193 -8.50 -4.57 2.17
N GLN A 194 -9.04 -3.34 2.10
CA GLN A 194 -8.30 -2.11 2.45
C GLN A 194 -7.88 -2.11 3.93
N TYR A 195 -8.74 -2.58 4.82
CA TYR A 195 -8.42 -2.71 6.24
C TYR A 195 -7.26 -3.70 6.47
N MET A 196 -7.36 -4.89 5.87
CA MET A 196 -6.33 -5.91 5.95
C MET A 196 -5.00 -5.43 5.37
N LEU A 197 -5.05 -4.79 4.19
CA LEU A 197 -3.88 -4.21 3.54
C LEU A 197 -3.22 -3.14 4.42
N LYS A 198 -4.01 -2.26 5.02
CA LYS A 198 -3.51 -1.24 5.94
C LYS A 198 -2.79 -1.87 7.14
N ASN A 199 -3.38 -2.90 7.76
CA ASN A 199 -2.77 -3.60 8.89
C ASN A 199 -1.42 -4.23 8.51
N LYS A 200 -1.35 -4.84 7.33
CA LYS A 200 -0.10 -5.38 6.78
C LYS A 200 0.96 -4.30 6.57
N LEU A 201 0.55 -3.17 5.99
CA LEU A 201 1.44 -2.03 5.73
C LEU A 201 1.96 -1.41 7.03
N ASP A 202 1.13 -1.31 8.05
CA ASP A 202 1.52 -0.84 9.38
C ASP A 202 2.52 -1.80 10.04
N GLY A 203 2.42 -3.11 9.76
CA GLY A 203 3.40 -4.12 10.19
C GLY A 203 4.83 -3.90 9.66
N TYR A 204 5.00 -3.22 8.52
CA TYR A 204 6.33 -2.95 7.95
C TYR A 204 7.17 -1.96 8.75
N ILE A 205 6.60 -1.26 9.75
CA ILE A 205 7.36 -0.32 10.58
C ILE A 205 8.48 -1.00 11.39
N ASN A 206 8.31 -2.29 11.70
CA ASN A 206 9.27 -3.09 12.46
C ASN A 206 10.26 -3.84 11.57
N ASN A 207 10.08 -3.74 10.25
CA ASN A 207 10.89 -4.43 9.27
C ASN A 207 12.04 -3.52 8.84
N TYR A 208 13.26 -3.95 9.14
CA TYR A 208 14.47 -3.21 8.80
C TYR A 208 15.35 -4.00 7.86
N ILE A 209 15.82 -3.32 6.82
CA ILE A 209 16.96 -3.79 6.03
C ILE A 209 18.22 -3.02 6.39
N ASN A 210 19.35 -3.68 6.24
CA ASN A 210 20.66 -3.04 6.25
C ASN A 210 21.30 -3.24 4.88
N GLU A 211 21.87 -2.19 4.31
CA GLU A 211 22.67 -2.25 3.08
C GLU A 211 23.91 -1.36 3.20
N MET A 212 25.06 -1.92 2.81
CA MET A 212 26.31 -1.19 2.69
C MET A 212 26.33 -0.47 1.33
N THR A 213 26.16 0.85 1.34
CA THR A 213 26.33 1.68 0.13
C THR A 213 27.78 2.15 0.04
N PRO A 214 28.26 2.59 -1.14
CA PRO A 214 29.61 3.15 -1.28
C PRO A 214 29.88 4.36 -0.37
N LEU A 215 28.83 5.05 0.09
CA LEU A 215 28.93 6.23 0.97
C LEU A 215 28.66 5.90 2.45
N GLY A 216 28.34 4.65 2.78
CA GLY A 216 28.12 4.21 4.16
C GLY A 216 26.95 3.24 4.33
N ASN A 217 26.79 2.75 5.56
CA ASN A 217 25.71 1.86 5.95
C ASN A 217 24.36 2.58 6.03
N VAL A 218 23.34 1.96 5.44
CA VAL A 218 21.97 2.45 5.46
C VAL A 218 21.08 1.40 6.11
N TYR A 219 20.41 1.81 7.18
CA TYR A 219 19.30 1.05 7.75
C TYR A 219 18.01 1.68 7.29
N MET A 220 17.14 0.93 6.62
CA MET A 220 15.90 1.45 6.04
C MET A 220 14.70 0.63 6.51
N ARG A 221 13.59 1.31 6.78
CA ARG A 221 12.26 0.74 7.04
C ARG A 221 11.20 1.49 6.25
N TYR A 222 10.00 0.94 6.15
CA TYR A 222 8.85 1.63 5.57
C TYR A 222 7.90 2.12 6.65
N ASN A 223 7.51 3.40 6.57
CA ASN A 223 6.49 3.98 7.44
C ASN A 223 5.23 4.29 6.63
N ASN A 224 4.16 3.54 6.89
CA ASN A 224 2.87 3.71 6.24
C ASN A 224 2.19 5.04 6.59
N SER A 225 2.31 5.53 7.83
CA SER A 225 1.72 6.81 8.26
C SER A 225 2.28 8.01 7.49
N LYS A 226 3.58 7.98 7.17
CA LYS A 226 4.26 9.02 6.36
C LYS A 226 4.33 8.67 4.87
N LYS A 227 3.88 7.48 4.45
CA LYS A 227 4.09 6.88 3.12
C LYS A 227 5.52 7.08 2.61
N SER A 228 6.50 6.81 3.48
CA SER A 228 7.91 7.10 3.21
C SER A 228 8.83 6.00 3.70
N PHE A 229 9.87 5.73 2.92
CA PHE A 229 11.03 4.97 3.37
C PHE A 229 11.86 5.81 4.33
N GLU A 230 11.85 5.43 5.59
CA GLU A 230 12.64 6.06 6.63
C GLU A 230 14.00 5.36 6.72
N TYR A 231 15.07 6.15 6.70
CA TYR A 231 16.43 5.61 6.76
C TYR A 231 17.30 6.29 7.80
N TYR A 232 18.19 5.49 8.37
CA TYR A 232 19.24 5.89 9.30
C TYR A 232 20.59 5.68 8.64
N SER A 233 21.42 6.72 8.67
CA SER A 233 22.78 6.69 8.15
C SER A 233 23.61 7.75 8.87
N ASN A 234 24.90 7.47 9.04
CA ASN A 234 25.85 8.44 9.58
C ASN A 234 26.28 9.48 8.53
N ASN A 235 26.21 9.10 7.25
CA ASN A 235 26.60 9.92 6.11
C ASN A 235 25.37 10.32 5.29
N THR A 236 25.46 11.44 4.56
CA THR A 236 24.41 11.88 3.63
C THR A 236 24.41 10.99 2.40
N ILE A 237 23.33 10.22 2.21
CA ILE A 237 23.20 9.26 1.11
C ILE A 237 22.31 9.87 0.01
N PRO A 238 22.81 10.05 -1.22
CA PRO A 238 22.02 10.50 -2.36
C PRO A 238 20.97 9.47 -2.79
N TYR A 239 19.90 9.94 -3.41
CA TYR A 239 18.76 9.11 -3.82
C TYR A 239 19.15 7.98 -4.77
N ARG A 240 20.17 8.19 -5.63
CA ARG A 240 20.72 7.14 -6.52
C ARG A 240 21.12 5.86 -5.80
N TYR A 241 21.49 5.96 -4.51
CA TYR A 241 21.83 4.81 -3.68
C TYR A 241 20.69 4.39 -2.76
N LEU A 242 19.74 5.28 -2.45
CA LEU A 242 18.52 4.90 -1.69
C LEU A 242 17.55 4.09 -2.55
N GLU A 243 17.50 4.33 -3.86
CA GLU A 243 16.67 3.58 -4.81
C GLU A 243 16.97 2.07 -4.80
N PRO A 244 18.23 1.60 -4.98
CA PRO A 244 18.59 0.18 -4.82
C PRO A 244 18.26 -0.38 -3.44
N VAL A 245 18.41 0.43 -2.38
CA VAL A 245 18.07 0.02 -1.01
C VAL A 245 16.56 -0.16 -0.86
N GLY A 246 15.76 0.75 -1.44
CA GLY A 246 14.30 0.61 -1.52
C GLY A 246 13.88 -0.64 -2.30
N ARG A 247 14.52 -0.93 -3.43
CA ARG A 247 14.29 -2.19 -4.19
C ARG A 247 14.63 -3.42 -3.35
N LYS A 248 15.74 -3.38 -2.60
CA LYS A 248 16.09 -4.45 -1.66
C LYS A 248 15.00 -4.64 -0.61
N PHE A 249 14.44 -3.56 -0.06
CA PHE A 249 13.38 -3.62 0.95
C PHE A 249 12.17 -4.39 0.41
N VAL A 250 11.65 -3.96 -0.74
CA VAL A 250 10.44 -4.55 -1.31
C VAL A 250 10.64 -5.97 -1.83
N LEU A 251 11.85 -6.33 -2.26
CA LEU A 251 12.20 -7.71 -2.58
C LEU A 251 12.32 -8.59 -1.33
N THR A 252 12.84 -8.05 -0.23
CA THR A 252 13.02 -8.80 1.03
C THR A 252 11.66 -9.10 1.69
N TYR A 253 10.72 -8.15 1.61
CA TYR A 253 9.41 -8.25 2.26
C TYR A 253 8.24 -8.48 1.29
N PHE A 254 8.52 -8.84 0.04
CA PHE A 254 7.52 -9.17 -0.98
C PHE A 254 6.42 -8.10 -1.14
N CYS A 255 6.82 -6.82 -1.09
CA CYS A 255 5.91 -5.67 -1.09
C CYS A 255 6.20 -4.70 -2.24
N LYS A 256 6.36 -5.25 -3.45
CA LYS A 256 6.64 -4.48 -4.68
C LYS A 256 5.67 -3.31 -4.94
N PRO A 257 4.35 -3.41 -4.66
CA PRO A 257 3.44 -2.28 -4.88
C PRO A 257 3.76 -1.02 -4.06
N LEU A 258 4.59 -1.12 -3.01
CA LEU A 258 5.04 0.05 -2.23
C LEU A 258 6.11 0.87 -2.95
N PHE A 259 6.85 0.27 -3.88
CA PHE A 259 7.94 0.92 -4.59
C PHE A 259 7.49 1.34 -5.97
N ILE A 260 7.58 2.64 -6.21
CA ILE A 260 7.15 3.25 -7.46
C ILE A 260 8.35 3.28 -8.41
N ASP A 261 8.29 2.47 -9.47
CA ASP A 261 9.29 2.52 -10.54
C ASP A 261 8.94 3.66 -11.50
N ILE A 262 9.78 4.69 -11.51
CA ILE A 262 9.58 5.91 -12.31
C ILE A 262 9.57 5.57 -13.81
N GLU A 263 10.35 4.57 -14.27
CA GLU A 263 10.35 4.15 -15.68
C GLU A 263 9.00 3.56 -16.09
N ASP A 264 8.43 2.71 -15.24
CA ASP A 264 7.16 2.05 -15.51
C ASP A 264 5.98 3.03 -15.35
N GLU A 265 6.02 3.95 -14.38
CA GLU A 265 5.02 5.02 -14.26
C GLU A 265 5.03 5.95 -15.47
N LEU A 266 6.21 6.28 -16.00
CA LEU A 266 6.32 7.11 -17.21
C LEU A 266 5.70 6.41 -18.44
N LYS A 267 5.93 5.10 -18.58
CA LYS A 267 5.29 4.29 -19.64
C LYS A 267 3.77 4.24 -19.47
N LYS A 268 3.27 4.00 -18.26
CA LYS A 268 1.82 3.98 -17.98
C LYS A 268 1.16 5.34 -18.27
N ALA A 269 1.82 6.44 -17.90
CA ALA A 269 1.35 7.78 -18.17
C ALA A 269 1.30 8.07 -19.68
N GLN A 270 2.28 7.58 -20.43
CA GLN A 270 2.32 7.71 -21.89
C GLN A 270 1.19 6.93 -22.57
N VAL A 271 0.97 5.67 -22.18
CA VAL A 271 -0.14 4.85 -22.70
C VAL A 271 -1.50 5.52 -22.42
N LYS A 272 -1.75 5.96 -21.19
CA LYS A 272 -3.00 6.66 -20.84
C LYS A 272 -3.22 7.94 -21.64
N LYS A 273 -2.15 8.63 -22.06
CA LYS A 273 -2.27 9.81 -22.93
C LYS A 273 -2.63 9.42 -24.35
N ASP A 274 -2.04 8.35 -24.86
CA ASP A 274 -2.30 7.88 -26.22
C ASP A 274 -3.73 7.33 -26.33
N ASP A 275 -4.24 6.65 -25.28
CA ASP A 275 -5.64 6.23 -25.16
C ASP A 275 -6.60 7.43 -25.09
N LYS A 276 -6.34 8.41 -24.21
CA LYS A 276 -7.17 9.63 -24.13
C LYS A 276 -7.17 10.44 -25.42
N LYS A 277 -6.03 10.48 -26.13
CA LYS A 277 -5.93 11.15 -27.44
C LYS A 277 -6.67 10.37 -28.53
N ALA A 278 -6.74 9.04 -28.44
CA ALA A 278 -7.55 8.21 -29.33
C ALA A 278 -9.05 8.46 -29.06
N GLU A 279 -9.49 8.44 -27.79
CA GLU A 279 -10.87 8.75 -27.41
C GLU A 279 -11.31 10.17 -27.78
N GLU A 280 -10.42 11.17 -27.65
CA GLU A 280 -10.71 12.54 -28.11
C GLU A 280 -10.76 12.65 -29.64
N LYS A 281 -9.99 11.85 -30.37
CA LYS A 281 -10.06 11.81 -31.85
C LYS A 281 -11.35 11.15 -32.31
N ASP A 282 -11.77 10.05 -31.67
CA ASP A 282 -13.04 9.38 -31.96
C ASP A 282 -14.26 10.25 -31.61
N ARG A 283 -14.17 11.07 -30.55
CA ARG A 283 -15.20 12.09 -30.24
C ARG A 283 -15.22 13.23 -31.27
N LYS A 284 -14.06 13.70 -31.74
CA LYS A 284 -13.95 14.76 -32.76
C LYS A 284 -14.33 14.29 -34.17
N GLU A 285 -14.22 12.99 -34.47
CA GLU A 285 -14.74 12.43 -35.73
C GLU A 285 -16.26 12.24 -35.69
N ASN A 286 -16.85 11.88 -34.54
CA ASN A 286 -18.31 11.83 -34.38
C ASN A 286 -18.98 13.22 -34.38
N ASP A 287 -18.31 14.27 -33.93
CA ASP A 287 -18.85 15.65 -33.96
C ASP A 287 -18.83 16.31 -35.35
N LYS A 288 -18.06 15.78 -36.31
CA LYS A 288 -18.02 16.32 -37.68
C LYS A 288 -19.21 15.94 -38.55
N ASN A 289 -20.10 15.06 -38.07
CA ASN A 289 -21.34 14.67 -38.77
C ASN A 289 -22.62 15.27 -38.15
N GLY A 290 -22.51 16.25 -37.24
CA GLY A 290 -23.66 16.82 -36.52
C GLY A 290 -23.70 18.35 -36.53
N ASN A 291 -24.31 18.91 -37.57
CA ASN A 291 -25.08 20.17 -37.60
C ASN A 291 -24.42 21.47 -37.09
N ASP A 292 -24.23 22.42 -38.02
CA ASP A 292 -23.86 23.81 -37.78
C ASP A 292 -24.76 24.51 -36.73
N ARG A 293 -24.26 24.66 -35.51
CA ARG A 293 -24.68 25.73 -34.60
C ARG A 293 -23.45 26.43 -34.03
N LYS A 294 -23.37 27.74 -34.28
CA LYS A 294 -22.31 28.62 -33.80
C LYS A 294 -22.35 28.73 -32.28
N ASP A 295 -21.49 28.00 -31.58
CA ASP A 295 -21.24 28.24 -30.16
C ASP A 295 -20.30 29.43 -29.97
N VAL A 296 -20.81 30.43 -29.26
CA VAL A 296 -20.12 31.65 -28.83
C VAL A 296 -19.15 31.28 -27.70
N PHE A 297 -17.99 30.76 -28.06
CA PHE A 297 -16.91 30.58 -27.08
C PHE A 297 -16.12 31.88 -26.93
N ALA A 298 -16.22 32.48 -25.75
CA ALA A 298 -15.43 33.64 -25.36
C ALA A 298 -13.94 33.27 -25.25
N LYS A 299 -13.14 33.79 -26.16
CA LYS A 299 -11.68 33.71 -26.12
C LYS A 299 -11.14 34.57 -24.98
N MET A 300 -10.83 33.95 -23.84
CA MET A 300 -10.19 34.64 -22.73
C MET A 300 -8.77 35.07 -23.15
N LYS A 301 -8.53 36.38 -23.17
CA LYS A 301 -7.23 36.96 -23.57
C LYS A 301 -6.18 36.65 -22.51
N SER A 302 -5.06 36.06 -22.93
CA SER A 302 -3.85 35.94 -22.11
C SER A 302 -3.18 37.30 -21.99
N TYR A 303 -3.10 37.85 -20.78
CA TYR A 303 -2.21 38.98 -20.51
C TYR A 303 -0.84 38.46 -20.07
N ASN A 304 0.21 39.09 -20.58
CA ASN A 304 1.61 38.90 -20.21
C ASN A 304 1.78 38.89 -18.69
N ASN A 305 2.20 37.77 -18.11
CA ASN A 305 2.83 37.77 -16.80
C ASN A 305 4.27 38.25 -16.92
N THR A 306 4.44 39.56 -17.04
CA THR A 306 5.71 40.22 -16.72
C THR A 306 5.78 40.37 -15.21
N THR A 307 6.39 39.40 -14.54
CA THR A 307 6.90 39.60 -13.18
C THR A 307 8.29 38.99 -13.12
N GLN A 308 9.26 39.76 -13.63
CA GLN A 308 10.60 39.70 -13.08
C GLN A 308 10.56 40.33 -11.67
N GLU A 309 11.45 39.82 -10.82
CA GLU A 309 11.79 40.31 -9.47
C GLU A 309 11.00 39.73 -8.28
N MET A 310 11.12 38.42 -8.09
CA MET A 310 11.37 37.84 -6.75
C MET A 310 12.36 36.68 -6.86
N SER A 311 13.59 36.99 -7.27
CA SER A 311 14.75 36.12 -7.07
C SER A 311 15.32 36.37 -5.68
N LYS A 312 15.06 35.46 -4.73
CA LYS A 312 15.94 35.05 -3.61
C LYS A 312 15.15 34.24 -2.57
N MET A 313 14.98 32.94 -2.81
CA MET A 313 15.05 31.90 -1.77
C MET A 313 14.84 30.49 -2.38
N GLY A 314 15.79 29.59 -2.16
CA GLY A 314 15.55 28.14 -2.10
C GLY A 314 15.46 27.35 -3.42
N LYS A 315 16.47 27.36 -4.29
CA LYS A 315 16.67 26.25 -5.26
C LYS A 315 17.45 25.11 -4.60
N GLN A 316 16.76 24.26 -3.84
CA GLN A 316 17.24 22.90 -3.56
C GLN A 316 16.09 21.94 -3.79
N ASN A 317 16.16 21.27 -4.94
CA ASN A 317 15.63 19.94 -5.28
C ASN A 317 15.57 19.86 -6.80
N VAL A 318 16.75 19.93 -7.43
CA VAL A 318 16.94 19.57 -8.84
C VAL A 318 17.24 18.08 -8.87
N LEU A 319 16.55 17.34 -9.74
CA LEU A 319 16.79 15.92 -10.00
C LEU A 319 18.30 15.64 -10.24
N PRO A 320 18.82 14.46 -9.86
CA PRO A 320 20.21 14.10 -10.05
C PRO A 320 20.66 14.23 -11.53
N PRO A 321 21.89 14.70 -11.81
CA PRO A 321 22.40 14.94 -13.17
C PRO A 321 22.36 13.71 -14.11
N GLN A 322 22.30 12.50 -13.54
CA GLN A 322 22.33 11.24 -14.28
C GLN A 322 20.99 10.90 -14.97
N ILE A 323 19.86 11.46 -14.49
CA ILE A 323 18.55 11.29 -15.16
C ILE A 323 18.50 12.15 -16.43
N LYS A 324 19.16 13.31 -16.44
CA LYS A 324 19.18 14.20 -17.62
C LYS A 324 20.02 13.67 -18.80
N ALA A 325 20.89 12.69 -18.57
CA ALA A 325 21.87 12.25 -19.56
C ALA A 325 21.36 11.13 -20.50
N ASN A 326 20.27 10.44 -20.16
CA ASN A 326 19.73 9.33 -20.97
C ASN A 326 18.30 9.54 -21.48
N LEU A 327 17.69 10.70 -21.24
CA LEU A 327 16.43 11.08 -21.90
C LEU A 327 16.71 11.85 -23.19
N PRO A 328 15.93 11.66 -24.28
CA PRO A 328 15.91 12.63 -25.37
C PRO A 328 15.55 13.99 -24.79
N ASN A 329 16.29 15.02 -25.18
CA ASN A 329 16.28 16.39 -24.64
C ASN A 329 14.86 16.98 -24.48
N VAL A 330 14.24 16.84 -23.30
CA VAL A 330 13.00 17.53 -22.91
C VAL A 330 13.37 18.75 -22.07
N ASN A 331 13.82 19.82 -22.74
CA ASN A 331 14.00 21.14 -22.12
C ASN A 331 12.89 22.12 -22.51
N THR A 332 11.68 21.64 -22.81
CA THR A 332 10.57 22.51 -23.22
C THR A 332 9.22 21.97 -22.78
N SER A 333 8.96 21.86 -21.47
CA SER A 333 7.61 22.02 -20.90
C SER A 333 7.63 21.72 -19.41
N SER A 334 7.63 22.77 -18.58
CA SER A 334 7.17 22.69 -17.18
C SER A 334 5.67 22.38 -17.19
N GLY A 335 5.29 21.14 -17.49
CA GLY A 335 3.90 20.69 -17.63
C GLY A 335 3.37 20.05 -16.35
N ALA A 336 2.04 19.93 -16.25
CA ALA A 336 1.35 19.24 -15.15
C ALA A 336 1.82 17.79 -14.94
N ASP A 337 2.37 17.15 -15.98
CA ASP A 337 2.88 15.79 -15.92
C ASP A 337 4.19 15.64 -15.13
N ASP A 338 5.09 16.62 -15.22
CA ASP A 338 6.31 16.66 -14.39
C ASP A 338 5.95 16.89 -12.92
N MET A 339 4.83 17.58 -12.65
CA MET A 339 4.28 17.73 -11.30
C MET A 339 3.66 16.42 -10.80
N LEU A 340 2.88 15.71 -11.61
CA LEU A 340 2.29 14.41 -11.26
C LEU A 340 3.35 13.32 -11.00
N LEU A 341 4.40 13.26 -11.83
CA LEU A 341 5.52 12.33 -11.64
C LEU A 341 6.30 12.62 -10.35
N LYS A 342 6.34 13.89 -9.93
CA LYS A 342 6.94 14.29 -8.66
C LYS A 342 6.08 13.87 -7.46
N GLU A 343 4.75 13.96 -7.57
CA GLU A 343 3.80 13.56 -6.54
C GLU A 343 3.79 12.04 -6.31
N ASN A 344 3.96 11.25 -7.38
CA ASN A 344 4.02 9.79 -7.32
C ASN A 344 5.46 9.23 -7.21
N SER A 345 6.42 9.99 -6.69
CA SER A 345 7.80 9.48 -6.53
C SER A 345 8.03 8.84 -5.16
N ASN A 346 8.98 7.90 -5.07
CA ASN A 346 9.38 7.31 -3.79
C ASN A 346 9.90 8.39 -2.84
N ARG A 347 9.31 8.47 -1.65
CA ARG A 347 9.69 9.44 -0.62
C ARG A 347 10.68 8.82 0.37
N TYR A 348 11.85 9.44 0.53
CA TYR A 348 12.86 9.03 1.51
C TYR A 348 13.03 10.07 2.61
N THR A 349 12.93 9.64 3.88
CA THR A 349 13.09 10.51 5.05
C THR A 349 14.29 10.06 5.88
N TRP A 350 15.19 11.00 6.18
CA TRP A 350 16.31 10.73 7.09
C TRP A 350 15.86 10.91 8.55
N GLU A 351 15.87 9.83 9.33
CA GLU A 351 15.43 9.81 10.74
C GLU A 351 16.60 9.93 11.73
N GLY A 352 17.85 9.99 11.24
CA GLY A 352 19.02 10.30 12.04
C GLY A 352 20.20 9.36 11.83
N ARG A 353 21.17 9.44 12.75
CA ARG A 353 22.35 8.56 12.77
C ARG A 353 21.99 7.17 13.26
N LEU A 354 22.84 6.18 12.97
CA LEU A 354 22.62 4.80 13.40
C LEU A 354 22.52 4.67 14.93
N ALA A 355 23.28 5.49 15.67
CA ALA A 355 23.22 5.53 17.13
C ALA A 355 21.85 5.95 17.70
N ASN A 356 21.01 6.63 16.91
CA ASN A 356 19.71 7.11 17.35
C ASN A 356 18.62 6.02 17.25
N MET A 357 18.91 4.88 16.59
CA MET A 357 17.97 3.78 16.48
C MET A 357 17.65 3.20 17.85
N ASN A 358 16.36 3.17 18.21
CA ASN A 358 15.91 2.64 19.49
C ASN A 358 16.32 1.17 19.68
N LEU A 359 16.39 0.38 18.61
CA LEU A 359 16.87 -1.00 18.62
C LEU A 359 18.32 -1.15 19.10
N LEU A 360 19.15 -0.12 18.90
CA LEU A 360 20.57 -0.14 19.24
C LEU A 360 20.88 0.56 20.56
N LYS A 361 19.89 1.23 21.17
CA LYS A 361 20.05 1.83 22.50
C LYS A 361 20.17 0.71 23.53
N LYS A 362 21.23 0.74 24.34
CA LYS A 362 21.38 -0.18 25.47
C LYS A 362 20.15 -0.03 26.37
N VAL A 363 19.40 -1.12 26.55
CA VAL A 363 18.27 -1.14 27.47
C VAL A 363 18.80 -0.82 28.87
N ASP A 364 18.20 0.17 29.52
CA ASP A 364 18.58 0.51 30.89
C ASP A 364 18.20 -0.66 31.81
N ARG A 365 19.21 -1.31 32.40
CA ARG A 365 19.03 -2.48 33.28
C ARG A 365 18.09 -2.18 34.45
N LYS A 366 18.01 -0.91 34.87
CA LYS A 366 17.10 -0.45 35.94
C LYS A 366 15.61 -0.56 35.58
N THR A 367 15.29 -0.57 34.28
CA THR A 367 13.89 -0.68 33.81
C THR A 367 13.42 -2.12 33.72
N VAL A 368 14.33 -3.07 33.46
CA VAL A 368 14.02 -4.49 33.24
C VAL A 368 14.16 -5.31 34.51
N ASP A 369 15.08 -4.93 35.39
CA ASP A 369 15.35 -5.63 36.63
C ASP A 369 15.04 -4.75 37.84
N LYS A 370 13.89 -4.99 38.46
CA LYS A 370 13.45 -4.31 39.69
C LYS A 370 14.43 -4.52 40.85
N THR A 371 15.22 -5.61 40.82
CA THR A 371 16.22 -5.89 41.86
C THR A 371 17.47 -5.02 41.72
N TYR A 372 17.76 -4.56 40.50
CA TYR A 372 18.88 -3.67 40.20
C TYR A 372 18.64 -2.23 40.68
N ALA A 373 17.37 -1.88 40.91
CA ALA A 373 16.96 -0.59 41.47
C ALA A 373 16.85 -0.59 43.01
N MET A 374 16.93 -1.76 43.67
CA MET A 374 16.85 -1.83 45.13
C MET A 374 18.07 -1.18 45.76
N SER A 375 17.85 -0.24 46.67
CA SER A 375 18.95 0.36 47.43
C SER A 375 19.54 -0.67 48.41
N PHE A 376 20.82 -0.52 48.76
CA PHE A 376 21.47 -1.40 49.75
C PHE A 376 20.70 -1.42 51.10
N ALA A 377 20.06 -0.32 51.48
CA ALA A 377 19.22 -0.24 52.67
C ALA A 377 17.96 -1.11 52.56
N GLU A 378 17.36 -1.18 51.39
CA GLU A 378 16.18 -1.99 51.08
C GLU A 378 16.52 -3.48 51.03
N PHE A 379 17.66 -3.84 50.42
CA PHE A 379 18.22 -5.19 50.46
C PHE A 379 18.48 -5.67 51.90
N LYS A 380 19.03 -4.79 52.76
CA LYS A 380 19.28 -5.11 54.17
C LYS A 380 17.98 -5.35 54.94
N ARG A 381 16.93 -4.56 54.68
CA ARG A 381 15.58 -4.77 55.25
C ARG A 381 14.97 -6.12 54.84
N LEU A 382 15.10 -6.50 53.56
CA LEU A 382 14.62 -7.79 53.06
C LEU A 382 15.32 -8.98 53.73
N ARG A 383 16.64 -8.88 53.91
CA ARG A 383 17.44 -9.87 54.65
C ARG A 383 17.04 -9.99 56.12
N GLN A 384 16.67 -8.88 56.75
CA GLN A 384 16.24 -8.85 58.15
C GLN A 384 14.85 -9.47 58.35
N GLN A 385 13.97 -9.36 57.36
CA GLN A 385 12.63 -9.95 57.36
C GLN A 385 12.61 -11.46 57.10
N GLN A 386 13.64 -12.02 56.44
CA GLN A 386 13.76 -13.47 56.20
C GLN A 386 14.37 -14.26 57.37
N ILE A 387 14.83 -13.57 58.43
CA ILE A 387 15.50 -14.17 59.60
C ILE A 387 14.56 -14.24 60.82
N ASN A 388 13.37 -13.63 60.73
CA ASN A 388 12.25 -13.89 61.63
C ASN A 388 11.25 -14.83 60.95
#